data_AF-A0A521E598-F1
#
_entry.id   AF-A0A521E598-F1
#
_cell.length_a   1.000
_cell.length_b   1.000
_cell.length_c   1.000
_cell.angle_alpha   90.00
_cell.angle_beta   90.00
_cell.angle_gamma   90.00
#
_symmetry.space_group_name_H-M   'P 1'
#
loop_
_entity.id
_entity.type
_entity.pdbx_description
1 polymer ?
#
loop_
_entity_poly.entity_id
_entity_poly.type
_entity_poly.pdbx_seq_one_letter_code
_entity_poly.pdbx_strand_id
1 'polypeptide(L)'
;MAAFFLPRASDDDQAERLYEALAEFAGCEPAPPGRRVQAIVFRQDGAEWVAEVGRELHGQRTTTTLRRGELLEHTEELTSTARVLAVYPGTPYLVVTDAQPITGTPSEWANPFTVAGPDRVTLFDAP
;
A
#
# COMPACT_ATOMS: atom_id res chain seq x y z
N MET A 1 -2.18 16.79 3.98
CA MET A 1 -2.93 15.57 3.64
C MET A 1 -3.52 15.79 2.26
N ALA A 2 -4.04 14.73 1.62
CA ALA A 2 -4.54 14.79 0.25
C ALA A 2 -6.04 14.53 0.20
N ALA A 3 -6.75 15.15 -0.75
CA ALA A 3 -8.14 14.83 -1.03
C ALA A 3 -8.29 13.35 -1.43
N PHE A 4 -9.44 12.75 -1.10
CA PHE A 4 -9.74 11.38 -1.45
C PHE A 4 -9.77 11.20 -2.97
N PHE A 5 -9.04 10.20 -3.47
CA PHE A 5 -9.08 9.79 -4.86
C PHE A 5 -8.76 8.30 -4.96
N LEU A 6 -9.23 7.65 -6.02
CA LEU A 6 -8.89 6.28 -6.36
C LEU A 6 -8.26 6.25 -7.77
N PRO A 7 -7.19 5.48 -8.00
CA PRO A 7 -6.63 5.33 -9.33
C PRO A 7 -7.68 4.76 -10.28
N ARG A 8 -7.70 5.26 -11.52
CA ARG A 8 -8.69 4.92 -12.58
C ARG A 8 -10.09 5.51 -12.38
N ALA A 9 -10.37 6.19 -11.27
CA ALA A 9 -11.53 7.05 -11.18
C ALA A 9 -11.30 8.36 -11.95
N SER A 10 -12.33 8.82 -12.65
CA SER A 10 -12.35 10.05 -13.46
C SER A 10 -13.01 11.20 -12.71
N ASP A 11 -13.81 10.88 -11.69
CA ASP A 11 -14.55 11.81 -10.83
C ASP A 11 -14.75 11.18 -9.43
N ASP A 12 -15.23 11.99 -8.48
CA ASP A 12 -15.41 11.60 -7.08
C ASP A 12 -16.48 10.49 -6.93
N ASP A 13 -17.57 10.56 -7.67
CA ASP A 13 -18.64 9.54 -7.65
C ASP A 13 -18.14 8.17 -8.15
N GLN A 14 -17.24 8.15 -9.14
CA GLN A 14 -16.57 6.95 -9.59
C GLN A 14 -15.56 6.45 -8.55
N ALA A 15 -14.86 7.36 -7.85
CA ALA A 15 -13.92 6.98 -6.80
C ALA A 15 -14.63 6.27 -5.64
N GLU A 16 -15.79 6.77 -5.20
CA GLU A 16 -16.62 6.15 -4.16
C GLU A 16 -17.07 4.74 -4.57
N ARG A 17 -17.69 4.60 -5.75
CA ARG A 17 -18.15 3.29 -6.24
C ARG A 17 -17.01 2.30 -6.43
N LEU A 18 -15.85 2.76 -6.90
CA LEU A 18 -14.68 1.90 -7.07
C LEU A 18 -14.11 1.46 -5.72
N TYR A 19 -14.07 2.35 -4.74
CA TYR A 19 -13.64 2.02 -3.39
C TYR A 19 -14.54 0.94 -2.76
N GLU A 20 -15.87 1.06 -2.89
CA GLU A 20 -16.79 0.01 -2.44
C GLU A 20 -16.55 -1.33 -3.14
N ALA A 21 -16.41 -1.32 -4.47
CA ALA A 21 -16.16 -2.55 -5.24
C ALA A 21 -14.82 -3.21 -4.87
N LEU A 22 -13.78 -2.43 -4.59
CA LEU A 22 -12.48 -2.95 -4.15
C LEU A 22 -12.55 -3.48 -2.71
N ALA A 23 -13.40 -2.92 -1.85
CA ALA A 23 -13.64 -3.43 -0.50
C ALA A 23 -14.33 -4.80 -0.55
N GLU A 24 -15.35 -4.94 -1.39
CA GLU A 24 -16.04 -6.21 -1.66
C GLU A 24 -15.05 -7.27 -2.20
N PHE A 25 -14.24 -6.89 -3.19
CA PHE A 25 -13.18 -7.76 -3.72
C PHE A 25 -12.20 -8.22 -2.63
N ALA A 26 -11.83 -7.32 -1.70
CA ALA A 26 -10.95 -7.62 -0.59
C ALA A 26 -11.65 -8.37 0.57
N GLY A 27 -12.98 -8.55 0.50
CA GLY A 27 -13.77 -9.19 1.56
C GLY A 27 -13.83 -8.37 2.85
N CYS A 28 -13.84 -7.04 2.74
CA CYS A 28 -13.88 -6.13 3.89
C CYS A 28 -14.91 -5.01 3.73
N GLU A 29 -15.20 -4.30 4.82
CA GLU A 29 -16.05 -3.11 4.79
C GLU A 29 -15.24 -1.87 4.39
N PRO A 30 -15.77 -1.00 3.51
CA PRO A 30 -15.10 0.24 3.13
C PRO A 30 -14.99 1.18 4.34
N ALA A 31 -13.86 1.87 4.47
CA ALA A 31 -13.69 2.83 5.55
C ALA A 31 -14.54 4.10 5.31
N PRO A 32 -15.17 4.64 6.38
CA PRO A 32 -15.87 5.91 6.26
C PRO A 32 -14.90 7.06 5.92
N PRO A 33 -15.40 8.17 5.35
CA PRO A 33 -14.61 9.37 5.13
C PRO A 33 -13.85 9.81 6.41
N GLY A 34 -12.64 10.34 6.24
CA GLY A 34 -11.75 10.69 7.35
C GLY A 34 -11.04 9.51 8.03
N ARG A 35 -11.38 8.26 7.69
CA ARG A 35 -10.61 7.05 8.08
C ARG A 35 -9.98 6.33 6.90
N ARG A 36 -10.17 6.84 5.69
CA ARG A 36 -9.62 6.26 4.46
C ARG A 36 -8.12 6.47 4.41
N VAL A 37 -7.39 5.40 4.13
CA VAL A 37 -5.94 5.37 4.18
C VAL A 37 -5.38 5.73 2.82
N GLN A 38 -4.54 6.77 2.79
CA GLN A 38 -3.78 7.17 1.61
C GLN A 38 -2.51 6.32 1.47
N ALA A 39 -1.79 6.14 2.58
CA ALA A 39 -0.54 5.39 2.57
C ALA A 39 -0.29 4.69 3.90
N ILE A 40 0.45 3.58 3.84
CA ILE A 40 1.03 2.91 5.01
C ILE A 40 2.51 2.64 4.80
N VAL A 41 3.27 2.76 5.88
CA VAL A 41 4.65 2.27 5.97
C VAL A 41 4.65 1.05 6.88
N PHE A 42 5.28 -0.04 6.44
CA PHE A 42 5.29 -1.31 7.18
C PHE A 42 6.56 -2.11 6.91
N ARG A 43 6.91 -3.02 7.83
CA ARG A 43 8.04 -3.92 7.67
C ARG A 43 7.61 -5.30 7.19
N GLN A 44 8.28 -5.79 6.15
CA GLN A 44 8.12 -7.16 5.66
C GLN A 44 9.42 -7.65 5.02
N ASP A 45 9.79 -8.91 5.29
CA ASP A 45 11.00 -9.55 4.78
C ASP A 45 12.28 -8.73 5.00
N GLY A 46 12.38 -8.11 6.18
CA GLY A 46 13.54 -7.29 6.59
C GLY A 46 13.69 -5.97 5.83
N ALA A 47 12.68 -5.56 5.05
CA ALA A 47 12.64 -4.26 4.38
C ALA A 47 11.48 -3.41 4.91
N GLU A 48 11.64 -2.09 4.84
CA GLU A 48 10.56 -1.13 5.07
C GLU A 48 9.89 -0.84 3.73
N TRP A 49 8.58 -1.05 3.65
CA TRP A 49 7.78 -0.88 2.45
C TRP A 49 6.77 0.24 2.63
N VAL A 50 6.45 0.93 1.53
CA VAL A 50 5.46 1.98 1.45
C VAL A 50 4.41 1.60 0.42
N ALA A 51 3.18 1.39 0.90
CA ALA A 51 2.01 1.25 0.04
C ALA A 51 1.24 2.56 0.03
N GLU A 52 1.32 3.31 -1.07
CA GLU A 52 0.62 4.59 -1.28
C GLU A 52 -0.35 4.48 -2.45
N VAL A 53 -1.62 4.83 -2.23
CA VAL A 53 -2.67 4.83 -3.24
C VAL A 53 -2.23 5.63 -4.47
N GLY A 54 -2.26 4.99 -5.65
CA GLY A 54 -1.83 5.56 -6.93
C GLY A 54 -0.35 5.44 -7.25
N ARG A 55 0.47 4.90 -6.34
CA ARG A 55 1.90 4.64 -6.54
C ARG A 55 2.20 3.15 -6.63
N GLU A 56 3.32 2.85 -7.27
CA GLU A 56 3.93 1.52 -7.20
C GLU A 56 4.42 1.25 -5.78
N LEU A 57 4.29 0.00 -5.35
CA LEU A 57 4.81 -0.41 -4.07
C LEU A 57 6.35 -0.33 -4.13
N HIS A 58 6.94 0.39 -3.17
CA HIS A 58 8.37 0.56 -3.08
C HIS A 58 8.82 0.35 -1.64
N GLY A 59 10.07 -0.05 -1.47
CA GLY A 59 10.63 -0.32 -0.16
C GLY A 59 12.12 -0.09 -0.14
N GLN A 60 12.68 -0.13 1.06
CA GLN A 60 14.11 0.03 1.30
C GLN A 60 14.57 -1.02 2.28
N ARG A 61 15.71 -1.65 1.97
CA ARG A 61 16.38 -2.58 2.86
C ARG A 61 17.75 -2.03 3.22
N THR A 62 17.95 -1.73 4.50
CA THR A 62 19.28 -1.38 5.03
C THR A 62 19.90 -2.62 5.67
N THR A 63 21.07 -3.00 5.16
CA THR A 63 21.90 -4.07 5.72
C THR A 63 23.17 -3.51 6.29
N THR A 64 23.60 -4.06 7.42
CA THR A 64 24.82 -3.63 8.10
C THR A 64 25.85 -4.75 8.01
N THR A 65 27.03 -4.45 7.50
CA THR A 65 28.13 -5.42 7.39
C THR A 65 29.38 -4.90 8.08
N LEU A 66 30.05 -5.75 8.86
CA LEU A 66 31.36 -5.42 9.42
C LEU A 66 32.45 -5.76 8.40
N ARG A 67 33.21 -4.77 7.95
CA ARG A 67 34.43 -4.98 7.16
C ARG A 67 35.60 -4.28 7.82
N ARG A 68 36.67 -5.06 8.11
CA ARG A 68 37.92 -4.56 8.70
C ARG A 68 37.75 -3.75 10.00
N GLY A 69 36.74 -4.09 10.81
CA GLY A 69 36.43 -3.39 12.07
C GLY A 69 35.56 -2.15 11.91
N GLU A 70 35.20 -1.76 10.69
CA GLU A 70 34.25 -0.69 10.39
C GLU A 70 32.87 -1.27 10.07
N LEU A 71 31.84 -0.60 10.55
CA LEU A 71 30.45 -0.93 10.31
C LEU A 71 29.98 -0.18 9.06
N LEU A 72 29.71 -0.92 7.98
CA LEU A 72 29.23 -0.39 6.70
C LEU A 72 27.73 -0.61 6.59
N GLU A 73 27.00 0.47 6.34
CA GLU A 73 25.58 0.44 6.01
C GLU A 73 25.41 0.43 4.49
N HIS A 74 24.60 -0.51 4.00
CA HIS A 74 24.21 -0.59 2.60
C HIS A 74 22.69 -0.56 2.49
N THR A 75 22.16 0.47 1.84
CA THR A 75 20.72 0.61 1.58
C THR A 75 20.43 0.26 0.12
N GLU A 76 19.52 -0.69 -0.07
CA GLU A 76 18.99 -1.13 -1.36
C GLU A 76 17.54 -0.66 -1.51
N GLU A 77 17.22 -0.06 -2.66
CA GLU A 77 15.84 0.28 -3.04
C GLU A 77 15.17 -0.94 -3.67
N LEU A 78 13.95 -1.23 -3.24
CA LEU A 78 13.10 -2.31 -3.73
C LEU A 78 11.87 -1.70 -4.40
N THR A 79 11.44 -2.26 -5.52
CA THR A 79 10.24 -1.79 -6.24
C THR A 79 9.46 -2.99 -6.76
N SER A 80 8.13 -2.94 -6.59
CA SER A 80 7.19 -3.81 -7.29
C SER A 80 6.46 -3.01 -8.36
N THR A 81 6.21 -3.60 -9.52
CA THR A 81 5.43 -2.96 -10.59
C THR A 81 3.94 -2.86 -10.27
N ALA A 82 3.47 -3.49 -9.18
CA ALA A 82 2.08 -3.42 -8.76
C ALA A 82 1.75 -2.04 -8.18
N ARG A 83 0.76 -1.37 -8.77
CA ARG A 83 0.24 -0.09 -8.27
C ARG A 83 -0.79 -0.33 -7.20
N VAL A 84 -0.68 0.36 -6.07
CA VAL A 84 -1.68 0.34 -5.00
C VAL A 84 -2.95 1.06 -5.48
N LEU A 85 -4.08 0.36 -5.42
CA LEU A 85 -5.40 0.90 -5.76
C LEU A 85 -6.11 1.42 -4.52
N ALA A 86 -6.09 0.67 -3.42
CA ALA A 86 -6.77 1.04 -2.18
C ALA A 86 -6.08 0.41 -0.96
N VAL A 87 -6.20 1.07 0.19
CA VAL A 87 -5.79 0.53 1.49
C VAL A 87 -6.97 0.62 2.45
N TYR A 88 -7.31 -0.50 3.09
CA TYR A 88 -8.39 -0.59 4.07
C TYR A 88 -7.80 -0.78 5.48
N PRO A 89 -8.19 0.07 6.45
CA PRO A 89 -7.79 -0.10 7.83
C PRO A 89 -8.49 -1.33 8.43
N GLY A 90 -7.78 -2.07 9.27
CA GLY A 90 -8.29 -3.28 9.92
C GLY A 90 -7.21 -3.96 10.74
N THR A 91 -7.54 -5.14 11.29
CA THR A 91 -6.59 -6.00 11.98
C THR A 91 -6.63 -7.39 11.33
N PRO A 92 -5.88 -7.63 10.24
CA PRO A 92 -4.84 -6.77 9.62
C PRO A 92 -5.40 -5.70 8.67
N TYR A 93 -4.55 -4.73 8.26
CA TYR A 93 -4.83 -3.85 7.13
C TYR A 93 -4.84 -4.65 5.84
N LEU A 94 -5.64 -4.23 4.86
CA LEU A 94 -5.69 -4.84 3.54
C LEU A 94 -5.21 -3.85 2.49
N VAL A 95 -4.30 -4.28 1.63
CA VAL A 95 -3.80 -3.52 0.49
C VAL A 95 -4.25 -4.20 -0.78
N VAL A 96 -4.97 -3.45 -1.61
CA VAL A 96 -5.41 -3.89 -2.94
C VAL A 96 -4.52 -3.21 -3.98
N THR A 97 -3.97 -4.00 -4.90
CA THR A 97 -3.14 -3.50 -6.00
C THR A 97 -3.81 -3.75 -7.34
N ASP A 98 -3.21 -3.30 -8.43
CA ASP A 98 -3.67 -3.62 -9.77
C ASP A 98 -3.14 -4.96 -10.29
N ALA A 99 -2.37 -5.72 -9.52
CA ALA A 99 -1.89 -7.05 -9.90
C ALA A 99 -3.03 -8.05 -10.13
N GLN A 100 -2.71 -9.24 -10.67
CA GLN A 100 -3.66 -10.34 -10.79
C GLN A 100 -4.35 -10.62 -9.44
N PRO A 101 -5.69 -10.81 -9.41
CA PRO A 101 -6.59 -11.01 -10.55
C PRO A 101 -7.21 -9.74 -11.17
N ILE A 102 -6.94 -8.55 -10.64
CA ILE A 102 -7.57 -7.30 -11.12
C ILE A 102 -7.09 -6.91 -12.51
N THR A 103 -5.78 -7.01 -12.76
CA THR A 103 -5.23 -6.97 -14.12
C THR A 103 -4.28 -8.13 -14.37
N GLY A 104 -3.89 -8.34 -15.63
CA GLY A 104 -2.89 -9.35 -15.99
C GLY A 104 -1.47 -9.07 -15.46
N THR A 105 -1.23 -7.94 -14.78
CA THR A 105 0.10 -7.54 -14.29
C THR A 105 0.64 -8.53 -13.26
N PRO A 106 1.82 -9.13 -13.48
CA PRO A 106 2.48 -9.98 -12.50
C PRO A 106 2.99 -9.14 -11.31
N SER A 107 3.02 -9.75 -10.13
CA SER A 107 3.46 -9.14 -8.88
C SER A 107 4.01 -10.21 -7.96
N GLU A 108 5.04 -9.88 -7.20
CA GLU A 108 5.55 -10.71 -6.10
C GLU A 108 4.63 -10.67 -4.86
N TRP A 109 3.72 -9.71 -4.81
CA TRP A 109 2.69 -9.57 -3.77
C TRP A 109 1.37 -10.20 -4.20
N ALA A 110 0.75 -10.96 -3.30
CA ALA A 110 -0.63 -11.40 -3.46
C ALA A 110 -1.58 -10.18 -3.56
N ASN A 111 -2.73 -10.35 -4.22
CA ASN A 111 -3.72 -9.29 -4.33
C ASN A 111 -5.11 -9.82 -3.93
N PRO A 112 -5.71 -9.31 -2.83
CA PRO A 112 -5.11 -8.38 -1.86
C PRO A 112 -4.00 -9.04 -1.04
N PHE A 113 -3.17 -8.22 -0.36
CA PHE A 113 -2.28 -8.69 0.70
C PHE A 113 -2.58 -8.00 2.04
N THR A 114 -2.15 -8.63 3.13
CA THR A 114 -2.42 -8.16 4.50
C THR A 114 -1.19 -7.56 5.15
N VAL A 115 -1.39 -6.52 5.96
CA VAL A 115 -0.34 -5.88 6.78
C VAL A 115 -0.81 -5.86 8.24
N ALA A 116 -0.15 -6.64 9.10
CA ALA A 116 -0.60 -6.85 10.48
C ALA A 116 -0.46 -5.60 11.37
N GLY A 117 0.56 -4.78 11.13
CA GLY A 117 0.85 -3.60 11.95
C GLY A 117 1.72 -2.61 11.19
N PRO A 118 1.11 -1.60 10.53
CA PRO A 118 1.89 -0.55 9.89
C PRO A 118 2.58 0.34 10.94
N ASP A 119 3.83 0.70 10.68
CA ASP A 119 4.63 1.61 11.49
C ASP A 119 4.12 3.06 11.37
N ARG A 120 3.55 3.40 10.23
CA ARG A 120 2.94 4.71 9.96
C ARG A 120 1.72 4.56 9.06
N VAL A 121 0.69 5.34 9.36
CA VAL A 121 -0.53 5.44 8.54
C VAL A 121 -0.76 6.91 8.20
N THR A 122 -0.94 7.19 6.91
CA THR A 122 -1.33 8.50 6.38
C THR A 122 -2.75 8.39 5.85
N LEU A 123 -3.63 9.28 6.32
CA LEU A 123 -5.04 9.31 5.91
C LEU A 123 -5.26 10.34 4.79
N PHE A 124 -6.29 10.11 3.99
CA PHE A 124 -6.87 11.15 3.16
C PHE A 124 -7.54 12.22 4.03
N ASP A 125 -7.70 13.42 3.50
CA ASP A 125 -8.50 14.48 4.10
C ASP A 125 -9.95 14.02 4.26
N ALA A 126 -10.56 14.42 5.38
CA ALA A 126 -12.01 14.36 5.49
C ALA A 126 -12.60 15.42 4.55
N PRO A 127 -13.63 15.08 3.75
CA PRO A 127 -14.37 16.07 2.98
C PRO A 127 -15.06 17.10 3.89
#